data_AF-A0AAE3DA89-F1
#
_entry.id   AF-A0AAE3DA89-F1
#
_cell.length_a   1.000
_cell.length_b   1.000
_cell.length_c   1.000
_cell.angle_alpha   90.00
_cell.angle_beta   90.00
_cell.angle_gamma   90.00
#
_symmetry.space_group_name_H-M   'P 1'
#
loop_
_entity.id
_entity.type
_entity.pdbx_description
1 polymer ?
#
loop_
_entity_poly.entity_id
_entity_poly.type
_entity_poly.pdbx_seq_one_letter_code
_entity_poly.pdbx_strand_id
1 'polypeptide(L)'
;MKNFFNEFKKFISRGNVIDLAVGVIIGSAFTAFVVFCMVKAINTVQDKMTKKPEKEETPAEPTKKTCPFCLSEIDIRAIRCPFCTSELDK
;
A
#
# COMPACT_ATOMS: atom_id res chain seq x y z
N MET A 1 33.50 -33.15 0.55
CA MET A 1 32.85 -31.82 0.37
C MET A 1 33.84 -30.65 0.21
N LYS A 2 34.99 -30.62 0.90
CA LYS A 2 36.02 -29.55 0.74
C LYS A 2 36.57 -29.42 -0.70
N ASN A 3 36.71 -30.53 -1.42
CA ASN A 3 37.22 -30.53 -2.80
C ASN A 3 36.30 -29.76 -3.78
N PHE A 4 34.98 -29.83 -3.61
CA PHE A 4 34.01 -29.13 -4.44
C PHE A 4 34.06 -27.61 -4.25
N PHE A 5 34.16 -27.14 -2.99
CA PHE A 5 34.28 -25.71 -2.67
C PHE A 5 35.57 -25.08 -3.22
N ASN A 6 36.68 -25.83 -3.25
CA ASN A 6 37.94 -25.36 -3.82
C ASN A 6 37.88 -25.21 -5.35
N GLU A 7 37.26 -26.17 -6.04
CA GLU A 7 37.01 -26.09 -7.48
C GLU A 7 36.04 -24.95 -7.84
N PHE A 8 34.98 -24.77 -7.05
CA PHE A 8 34.02 -23.67 -7.23
C PHE A 8 34.65 -22.30 -6.98
N LYS A 9 35.49 -22.16 -5.95
CA LYS A 9 36.25 -20.92 -5.70
C LYS A 9 37.17 -20.59 -6.87
N LYS A 10 37.83 -21.60 -7.44
CA LYS A 10 38.69 -21.46 -8.63
C LYS A 10 37.91 -21.07 -9.88
N PHE A 11 36.65 -21.48 -9.99
CA PHE A 11 35.72 -21.07 -11.05
C PHE A 11 35.26 -19.61 -10.91
N ILE A 12 34.82 -19.20 -9.72
CA ILE A 12 34.38 -17.82 -9.43
C ILE A 12 35.53 -16.80 -9.63
N SER A 13 36.77 -17.18 -9.31
CA SER A 13 37.96 -16.34 -9.51
C SER A 13 38.42 -16.16 -10.97
N ARG A 14 37.75 -16.74 -11.98
CA ARG A 14 38.08 -16.55 -13.41
C ARG A 14 37.70 -15.16 -13.96
N GLY A 15 37.42 -14.20 -13.09
CA GLY A 15 37.69 -12.78 -13.37
C GLY A 15 36.49 -11.91 -13.76
N ASN A 16 35.33 -12.47 -14.09
CA ASN A 16 34.16 -11.65 -14.47
C ASN A 16 32.92 -11.86 -13.59
N VAL A 17 32.79 -13.01 -12.93
CA VAL A 17 31.57 -13.35 -12.17
C VAL A 17 31.48 -12.59 -10.85
N ILE A 18 32.62 -12.36 -10.18
CA ILE A 18 32.67 -11.60 -8.92
C ILE A 18 32.25 -10.15 -9.17
N ASP A 19 32.82 -9.51 -10.20
CA ASP A 19 32.53 -8.12 -10.51
C ASP A 19 31.06 -7.90 -10.91
N LEU A 20 30.52 -8.82 -11.73
CA LEU A 20 29.10 -8.85 -12.08
C LEU A 20 28.21 -9.00 -10.83
N ALA A 21 28.55 -9.92 -9.93
CA ALA A 21 27.78 -10.15 -8.71
C ALA A 21 27.80 -8.92 -7.79
N VAL A 22 28.96 -8.28 -7.66
CA VAL A 22 29.11 -7.03 -6.88
C VAL A 22 28.27 -5.92 -7.50
N GLY A 23 28.29 -5.75 -8.82
CA GLY A 23 27.46 -4.76 -9.52
C GLY A 23 25.96 -4.93 -9.28
N VAL A 24 25.45 -6.17 -9.33
CA VAL A 24 24.03 -6.49 -9.07
C VAL A 24 23.65 -6.22 -7.60
N ILE A 25 24.50 -6.60 -6.65
CA ILE A 25 24.25 -6.38 -5.22
C ILE A 25 24.23 -4.89 -4.89
N ILE A 26 25.21 -4.12 -5.39
CA ILE A 26 25.26 -2.68 -5.16
C ILE A 26 24.07 -1.98 -5.83
N GLY A 27 23.75 -2.33 -7.08
CA GLY A 27 22.64 -1.72 -7.81
C GLY A 27 21.27 -1.95 -7.14
N SER A 28 21.01 -3.18 -6.70
CA SER A 28 19.77 -3.54 -6.00
C SER A 28 19.67 -2.86 -4.62
N ALA A 29 20.76 -2.82 -3.86
CA ALA A 29 20.79 -2.15 -2.56
C ALA A 29 20.57 -0.64 -2.68
N PHE A 30 21.19 0.01 -3.67
CA PHE A 30 21.06 1.45 -3.89
C PHE A 30 19.64 1.83 -4.34
N THR A 31 19.05 1.03 -5.23
CA THR A 31 17.66 1.24 -5.69
C THR A 31 16.67 1.14 -4.53
N ALA A 32 16.81 0.12 -3.68
CA ALA A 32 15.97 -0.04 -2.50
C ALA A 32 16.13 1.14 -1.51
N PHE A 33 17.37 1.60 -1.31
CA PHE A 33 17.65 2.76 -0.46
C PHE A 33 17.00 4.05 -0.96
N VAL A 34 17.10 4.34 -2.27
CA VAL A 34 16.50 5.53 -2.88
C VAL A 34 14.97 5.51 -2.76
N VAL A 35 14.34 4.37 -3.07
CA VAL A 35 12.88 4.21 -2.94
C VAL A 35 12.46 4.41 -1.48
N PHE A 36 13.19 3.81 -0.52
CA PHE A 36 12.91 3.99 0.90
C PHE A 36 13.04 5.46 1.33
N CYS A 37 14.09 6.16 0.91
CA CYS A 37 14.27 7.58 1.18
C CYS A 37 13.15 8.43 0.56
N MET A 38 12.74 8.14 -0.67
CA MET A 38 11.67 8.86 -1.37
C MET A 38 10.31 8.65 -0.70
N VAL A 39 9.94 7.40 -0.41
CA VAL A 39 8.69 7.05 0.30
C VAL A 39 8.69 7.67 1.70
N LYS A 40 9.80 7.60 2.43
CA LYS A 40 9.92 8.23 3.75
C LYS A 40 9.79 9.75 3.68
N ALA A 41 10.36 10.40 2.67
CA ALA A 41 10.25 11.85 2.48
C ALA A 41 8.79 12.26 2.22
N ILE A 42 8.09 11.56 1.32
CA ILE A 42 6.68 11.82 1.01
C ILE A 42 5.81 11.57 2.26
N ASN A 43 5.97 10.42 2.93
CA ASN A 43 5.21 10.08 4.13
C ASN A 43 5.47 11.05 5.29
N THR A 44 6.70 11.58 5.42
CA THR A 44 7.04 12.55 6.47
C THR A 44 6.46 13.94 6.19
N VAL A 45 6.38 14.35 4.91
CA VAL A 45 5.73 15.62 4.53
C VAL A 45 4.21 15.51 4.67
N GLN A 46 3.62 14.37 4.29
CA GLN A 46 2.20 14.09 4.54
C GLN A 46 1.87 14.12 6.03
N ASP A 47 2.65 13.44 6.90
CA ASP A 47 2.44 13.45 8.37
C ASP A 47 2.57 14.86 8.99
N LYS A 48 3.37 15.74 8.39
CA LYS A 48 3.53 17.12 8.86
C LYS A 48 2.44 18.07 8.33
N MET A 49 1.77 17.72 7.23
CA MET A 49 0.60 18.46 6.73
C MET A 49 -0.72 17.94 7.34
N THR A 50 -0.76 16.73 7.90
CA THR A 50 -1.95 16.13 8.55
C THR A 50 -1.93 16.15 10.09
N LYS A 51 -1.31 17.17 10.71
CA LYS A 51 -1.49 17.44 12.16
C LYS A 51 -2.34 18.69 12.44
N LYS A 52 -3.62 18.57 12.09
CA LYS A 52 -4.83 18.93 12.88
C LYS A 52 -5.76 17.70 12.72
N PRO A 53 -6.49 17.23 13.75
CA PRO A 53 -6.85 15.81 13.86
C PRO A 53 -7.98 15.42 12.89
N GLU A 54 -7.68 14.50 11.99
CA GLU A 54 -8.59 13.75 11.11
C GLU A 54 -7.75 12.51 10.72
N LYS A 55 -8.01 11.26 11.10
CA LYS A 55 -9.27 10.52 11.04
C LYS A 55 -10.12 10.92 9.84
N GLU A 56 -9.51 10.95 8.65
CA GLU A 56 -10.21 10.99 7.36
C GLU A 56 -9.30 10.37 6.24
N GLU A 57 -9.07 9.05 6.15
CA GLU A 57 -9.97 8.22 5.33
C GLU A 57 -11.36 8.65 5.68
N THR A 58 -12.02 9.45 4.82
CA THR A 58 -13.45 9.74 4.92
C THR A 58 -14.05 8.65 5.77
N PRO A 59 -14.37 8.90 7.07
CA PRO A 59 -15.49 8.20 7.64
C PRO A 59 -16.48 8.44 6.53
N ALA A 60 -16.81 7.36 5.81
CA ALA A 60 -18.10 7.32 5.23
C ALA A 60 -18.96 7.80 6.40
N GLU A 61 -19.38 9.07 6.34
CA GLU A 61 -20.64 9.47 6.93
C GLU A 61 -21.49 8.23 6.71
N PRO A 62 -22.08 7.63 7.75
CA PRO A 62 -22.96 6.50 7.52
C PRO A 62 -24.08 7.05 6.65
N THR A 63 -23.87 7.12 5.33
CA THR A 63 -24.72 7.74 4.33
C THR A 63 -25.94 6.90 4.18
N LYS A 64 -26.07 5.82 4.96
CA LYS A 64 -27.04 4.78 4.86
C LYS A 64 -27.93 4.80 6.10
N LYS A 65 -29.17 5.26 5.92
CA LYS A 65 -30.27 5.00 6.87
C LYS A 65 -30.88 3.63 6.54
N THR A 66 -31.34 2.91 7.54
CA THR A 66 -32.06 1.65 7.31
C THR A 66 -33.51 1.96 7.00
N CYS A 67 -34.02 1.45 5.88
CA CYS A 67 -35.43 1.62 5.52
C CYS A 67 -36.33 0.80 6.47
N PRO A 68 -37.32 1.38 7.18
CA PRO A 68 -38.18 0.66 8.13
C PRO A 68 -39.10 -0.39 7.49
N PHE A 69 -39.41 -0.27 6.20
CA PHE A 69 -40.29 -1.20 5.49
C PHE A 69 -39.59 -2.44 4.94
N CYS A 70 -38.33 -2.31 4.50
CA CYS A 70 -37.61 -3.38 3.80
C CYS A 70 -36.21 -3.67 4.36
N LEU A 71 -35.78 -2.95 5.41
CA LEU A 71 -34.53 -3.14 6.15
C LEU A 71 -33.24 -3.03 5.32
N SER A 72 -33.34 -2.52 4.09
CA SER A 72 -32.18 -2.25 3.23
C SER A 72 -31.48 -0.95 3.62
N GLU A 73 -30.17 -0.93 3.39
CA GLU A 73 -29.33 0.25 3.56
C GLU A 73 -29.54 1.22 2.38
N ILE A 74 -30.02 2.43 2.67
CA ILE A 74 -30.37 3.45 1.65
C ILE A 74 -29.84 4.82 2.03
N ASP A 75 -29.62 5.70 1.06
CA ASP A 75 -29.06 7.02 1.34
C ASP A 75 -29.88 7.83 2.36
N ILE A 76 -29.22 8.53 3.30
CA ILE A 76 -29.87 9.34 4.37
C ILE A 76 -30.90 10.30 3.78
N ARG A 77 -30.63 10.86 2.59
CA ARG A 77 -31.45 11.87 1.92
C ARG A 77 -32.53 11.28 1.00
N ALA A 78 -32.66 9.96 0.91
CA ALA A 78 -33.66 9.33 0.04
C ALA A 78 -35.09 9.58 0.57
N ILE A 79 -35.95 10.18 -0.27
CA ILE A 79 -37.38 10.43 0.01
C ILE A 79 -38.24 9.23 -0.39
N ARG A 80 -37.77 8.43 -1.36
CA ARG A 80 -38.35 7.14 -1.73
C ARG A 80 -37.27 6.07 -1.68
N CYS A 81 -37.60 4.93 -1.08
CA CYS A 81 -36.67 3.81 -1.00
C CYS A 81 -36.52 3.15 -2.38
N PRO A 82 -35.30 2.99 -2.94
CA PRO A 82 -35.09 2.34 -4.23
C PRO A 82 -35.40 0.84 -4.23
N PHE A 83 -35.38 0.19 -3.06
CA PHE A 83 -35.59 -1.25 -2.94
C PHE A 83 -37.07 -1.65 -2.82
N CYS A 84 -37.93 -0.78 -2.28
CA CYS A 84 -39.35 -1.10 -2.06
C CYS A 84 -40.32 0.01 -2.48
N THR A 85 -39.82 1.11 -3.06
CA THR A 85 -40.60 2.26 -3.57
C THR A 85 -41.49 2.98 -2.56
N SER A 86 -41.42 2.62 -1.27
CA SER A 86 -42.15 3.31 -0.21
C SER A 86 -41.59 4.72 0.04
N GLU A 87 -42.47 5.64 0.38
CA GLU A 87 -42.13 6.99 0.80
C GLU A 87 -41.61 6.98 2.23
N LEU A 88 -40.44 7.59 2.43
CA LEU A 88 -39.79 7.70 3.72
C LEU A 88 -39.83 9.18 4.09
N ASP A 89 -40.88 9.55 4.81
CA ASP A 89 -41.01 10.90 5.36
C ASP A 89 -39.82 11.23 6.28
N LYS A 90 -39.41 12.51 6.22
CA LYS A 90 -38.15 13.07 6.73
C LYS A 90 -37.70 12.59 8.10
#